data_AF-A0A3C0IV21-F1
#
_entry.id   AF-A0A3C0IV21-F1
#
_cell.length_a   1.000
_cell.length_b   1.000
_cell.length_c   1.000
_cell.angle_alpha   90.00
_cell.angle_beta   90.00
_cell.angle_gamma   90.00
#
_symmetry.space_group_name_H-M   'P 1'
#
loop_
_entity.id
_entity.type
_entity.pdbx_description
1 polymer ?
#
loop_
_entity_poly.entity_id
_entity_poly.type
_entity_poly.pdbx_seq_one_letter_code
_entity_poly.pdbx_strand_id
1 'polypeptide(L)'
;ESVRNIVEGAAELGIEYLTLYAFSTENWDRPAYEVTGLMELLVETIRKEVPTLNKNNIKLHVIGDRSMLPEKACMALDEALTETAANTGLNLIMALSYSSRWELVNAVKNIAE
;
A
#
# COMPACT_ATOMS: atom_id res chain seq x y z
N GLU A 1 8.85 0.99 -12.62
CA GLU A 1 9.90 0.02 -13.01
C GLU A 1 10.70 -0.47 -11.82
N SER A 2 11.41 0.39 -11.08
CA SER A 2 12.22 -0.04 -9.92
C SER A 2 11.45 -0.83 -8.85
N VAL A 3 10.23 -0.39 -8.49
CA VAL A 3 9.38 -1.11 -7.53
C VAL A 3 9.06 -2.52 -8.01
N ARG A 4 8.68 -2.68 -9.29
CA ARG A 4 8.38 -3.99 -9.88
C ARG A 4 9.59 -4.91 -9.80
N ASN A 5 10.77 -4.43 -10.20
CA ASN A 5 11.99 -5.24 -10.18
C ASN A 5 12.36 -5.71 -8.77
N ILE A 6 12.18 -4.85 -7.75
CA ILE A 6 12.46 -5.21 -6.36
C ILE A 6 11.44 -6.23 -5.85
N VAL A 7 10.16 -6.06 -6.18
CA VAL A 7 9.08 -6.97 -5.78
C VAL A 7 9.26 -8.35 -6.42
N GLU A 8 9.56 -8.40 -7.72
CA GLU A 8 9.85 -9.65 -8.44
C GLU A 8 11.09 -10.33 -7.87
N GLY A 9 12.19 -9.60 -7.71
CA GLY A 9 13.41 -10.14 -7.12
C GLY A 9 13.22 -10.65 -5.68
N ALA A 10 12.43 -9.94 -4.87
CA ALA A 10 12.10 -10.39 -3.50
C ALA A 10 11.30 -11.70 -3.52
N ALA A 11 10.33 -11.82 -4.43
CA ALA A 11 9.55 -13.05 -4.60
C ALA A 11 10.42 -14.22 -5.08
N GLU A 12 11.32 -14.00 -6.04
CA GLU A 12 12.27 -15.01 -6.54
C GLU A 12 13.25 -15.48 -5.46
N LEU A 13 13.68 -14.58 -4.57
CA LEU A 13 14.54 -14.89 -3.44
C LEU A 13 13.81 -15.59 -2.28
N GLY A 14 12.49 -15.76 -2.36
CA GLY A 14 11.70 -16.36 -1.29
C GLY A 14 11.56 -15.47 -0.05
N ILE A 15 11.68 -14.15 -0.20
CA ILE A 15 11.39 -13.21 0.89
C ILE A 15 9.89 -13.29 1.22
N GLU A 16 9.57 -13.42 2.50
CA GLU A 16 8.17 -13.58 2.94
C GLU A 16 7.43 -12.24 3.08
N TYR A 17 8.13 -11.17 3.46
CA TYR A 17 7.55 -9.84 3.71
C TYR A 17 8.44 -8.74 3.13
N LEU A 18 7.83 -7.87 2.32
CA LEU A 18 8.47 -6.67 1.78
C LEU A 18 7.55 -5.47 2.07
N THR A 19 8.00 -4.55 2.92
CA THR A 19 7.27 -3.30 3.18
C THR A 19 7.88 -2.16 2.39
N LEU A 20 7.07 -1.50 1.58
CA LEU A 20 7.48 -0.31 0.82
C LEU A 20 6.86 0.94 1.45
N TYR A 21 7.73 1.87 1.84
CA TYR A 21 7.30 3.16 2.34
C TYR A 21 7.04 4.11 1.18
N ALA A 22 5.79 4.17 0.74
CA ALA A 22 5.40 4.88 -0.47
C ALA A 22 4.91 6.31 -0.21
N PHE A 23 4.24 6.55 0.93
CA PHE A 23 3.76 7.89 1.28
C PHE A 23 3.66 8.09 2.79
N SER A 24 4.27 9.17 3.28
CA SER A 24 4.28 9.52 4.70
C SER A 24 3.15 10.48 5.07
N THR A 25 2.85 10.59 6.37
CA THR A 25 1.89 11.61 6.83
C THR A 25 2.37 13.03 6.57
N GLU A 26 3.68 13.28 6.60
CA GLU A 26 4.26 14.61 6.32
C GLU A 26 4.11 15.02 4.85
N ASN A 27 3.83 14.08 3.95
CA ASN A 27 3.56 14.42 2.56
C ASN A 27 2.22 15.16 2.37
N TRP A 28 1.33 15.14 3.38
CA TRP A 28 0.08 15.90 3.40
C TRP A 28 0.27 17.40 3.67
N ASP A 29 1.47 17.85 4.05
CA ASP A 29 1.78 19.29 4.19
C ASP A 29 1.92 20.01 2.83
N ARG A 30 1.84 19.28 1.72
CA ARG A 30 1.89 19.81 0.35
C ARG A 30 0.52 20.33 -0.11
N PRO A 31 0.46 21.15 -1.18
CA PRO A 31 -0.82 21.61 -1.72
C PRO A 31 -1.77 20.46 -2.04
N ALA A 32 -3.04 20.58 -1.60
CA ALA A 32 -4.02 19.50 -1.65
C ALA A 32 -4.22 18.88 -3.06
N TYR A 33 -4.14 19.70 -4.11
CA TYR A 33 -4.26 19.24 -5.49
C TYR A 33 -3.10 18.33 -5.92
N GLU A 34 -1.88 18.60 -5.42
CA GLU A 34 -0.69 17.81 -5.74
C GLU A 34 -0.77 16.44 -5.06
N VAL A 35 -1.11 16.44 -3.77
CA VAL A 35 -1.24 15.20 -2.99
C VAL A 35 -2.35 14.31 -3.55
N THR A 36 -3.50 14.90 -3.90
CA THR A 36 -4.62 14.17 -4.50
C THR A 36 -4.19 13.48 -5.80
N GLY A 37 -3.55 14.22 -6.71
CA GLY A 37 -3.07 13.64 -7.98
C GLY A 37 -2.02 12.55 -7.81
N LEU A 38 -1.10 12.71 -6.85
CA LEU A 38 -0.11 11.68 -6.52
C LEU A 38 -0.75 10.41 -5.96
N MET A 39 -1.75 10.54 -5.09
CA MET A 39 -2.47 9.39 -4.52
C MET A 39 -3.30 8.64 -5.55
N GLU A 40 -4.04 9.36 -6.40
CA GLU A 40 -4.77 8.74 -7.50
C GLU A 40 -3.83 7.99 -8.45
N LEU A 41 -2.69 8.61 -8.84
CA LEU A 41 -1.70 7.98 -9.70
C LEU A 41 -1.07 6.72 -9.06
N LEU A 42 -0.74 6.79 -7.77
CA LEU A 42 -0.13 5.68 -7.04
C LEU A 42 -1.08 4.48 -6.99
N VAL A 43 -2.34 4.70 -6.62
CA VAL A 43 -3.32 3.61 -6.57
C VAL A 43 -3.64 3.09 -7.96
N GLU A 44 -3.78 3.96 -8.97
CA GLU A 44 -4.01 3.50 -10.34
C GLU A 44 -2.84 2.63 -10.83
N THR A 45 -1.62 2.96 -10.43
CA THR A 45 -0.44 2.14 -10.71
C THR A 45 -0.53 0.79 -10.00
N ILE A 46 -0.87 0.75 -8.71
CA ILE A 46 -1.07 -0.51 -7.97
C ILE A 46 -2.10 -1.40 -8.67
N ARG A 47 -3.24 -0.83 -9.07
CA ARG A 47 -4.31 -1.54 -9.79
C ARG A 47 -3.81 -2.14 -11.11
N LYS A 48 -3.02 -1.40 -11.88
CA LYS A 48 -2.42 -1.89 -13.14
C LYS A 48 -1.42 -3.03 -12.92
N GLU A 49 -0.79 -3.12 -11.74
CA GLU A 49 0.16 -4.18 -11.41
C GLU A 49 -0.50 -5.46 -10.86
N VAL A 50 -1.79 -5.44 -10.50
CA VAL A 50 -2.50 -6.61 -9.91
C VAL A 50 -2.33 -7.90 -10.73
N PRO A 51 -2.44 -7.91 -12.07
CA PRO A 51 -2.20 -9.12 -12.84
C PRO A 51 -0.78 -9.69 -12.64
N THR A 52 0.22 -8.81 -12.50
CA THR A 52 1.61 -9.18 -12.23
C THR A 52 1.77 -9.72 -10.81
N LEU A 53 1.13 -9.09 -9.82
CA LEU A 53 1.14 -9.57 -8.43
C LEU A 53 0.55 -10.99 -8.36
N ASN A 54 -0.59 -11.23 -9.00
CA ASN A 54 -1.23 -12.55 -9.06
C ASN A 54 -0.36 -13.58 -9.78
N LYS A 55 0.24 -13.22 -10.92
CA LYS A 55 1.16 -14.11 -11.66
C LYS A 55 2.32 -14.58 -10.77
N ASN A 56 2.83 -13.70 -9.90
CA ASN A 56 3.96 -13.97 -9.02
C ASN A 56 3.53 -14.47 -7.62
N ASN A 57 2.25 -14.81 -7.42
CA ASN A 57 1.67 -15.26 -6.14
C ASN A 57 1.93 -14.29 -4.98
N ILE A 58 1.80 -12.98 -5.22
CA ILE A 58 2.09 -11.92 -4.25
C ILE A 58 0.79 -11.43 -3.62
N LYS A 59 0.73 -11.43 -2.28
CA LYS A 59 -0.40 -10.90 -1.53
C LYS A 59 -0.16 -9.44 -1.16
N LEU A 60 -1.05 -8.56 -1.59
CA LEU A 60 -0.96 -7.13 -1.27
C LEU A 60 -1.60 -6.85 0.10
N HIS A 61 -0.95 -5.97 0.86
CA HIS A 61 -1.46 -5.41 2.11
C HIS A 61 -1.23 -3.90 2.13
N VAL A 62 -2.00 -3.19 2.95
CA VAL A 62 -1.78 -1.75 3.20
C VAL A 62 -1.79 -1.46 4.69
N ILE A 63 -0.87 -0.58 5.10
CA ILE A 63 -0.82 0.03 6.44
C ILE A 63 -0.84 1.56 6.32
N GLY A 64 -1.30 2.24 7.37
CA GLY A 64 -1.43 3.70 7.44
C GLY A 64 -2.87 4.20 7.40
N ASP A 65 -3.04 5.51 7.32
CA ASP A 65 -4.36 6.15 7.41
C ASP A 65 -5.06 6.19 6.05
N ARG A 66 -5.92 5.19 5.81
CA ARG A 66 -6.73 5.08 4.59
C ARG A 66 -7.79 6.17 4.48
N SER A 67 -8.20 6.80 5.59
CA SER A 67 -9.24 7.84 5.55
C SER A 67 -8.77 9.12 4.86
N MET A 68 -7.45 9.31 4.76
CA MET A 68 -6.86 10.43 4.03
C MET A 68 -6.83 10.20 2.52
N LEU A 69 -7.04 8.97 2.03
CA LEU A 69 -7.01 8.70 0.60
C LEU A 69 -8.29 9.20 -0.09
N PRO A 70 -8.19 9.77 -1.31
CA PRO A 70 -9.38 10.10 -2.10
C PRO A 70 -10.26 8.87 -2.33
N GLU A 71 -11.59 9.06 -2.40
CA GLU A 71 -12.57 7.97 -2.50
C GLU A 71 -12.26 6.98 -3.63
N LYS A 72 -11.94 7.51 -4.83
CA LYS A 72 -11.57 6.68 -5.99
C LYS A 72 -10.33 5.83 -5.74
N ALA A 73 -9.35 6.40 -5.03
CA ALA A 73 -8.13 5.70 -4.65
C ALA A 73 -8.42 4.61 -3.59
N CYS A 74 -9.32 4.87 -2.63
CA CYS A 74 -9.77 3.83 -1.71
C CYS A 74 -10.43 2.66 -2.43
N MET A 75 -11.37 2.93 -3.35
CA MET A 75 -12.09 1.88 -4.09
C MET A 75 -11.15 1.00 -4.92
N ALA A 76 -10.26 1.63 -5.72
CA ALA A 76 -9.31 0.89 -6.54
C ALA A 76 -8.29 0.09 -5.71
N LEU A 77 -7.95 0.58 -4.51
CA LEU A 77 -7.11 -0.14 -3.58
C LEU A 77 -7.83 -1.38 -3.01
N ASP A 78 -9.10 -1.27 -2.64
CA ASP A 78 -9.88 -2.39 -2.13
C ASP A 78 -10.09 -3.49 -3.19
N GLU A 79 -10.26 -3.12 -4.46
CA GLU A 79 -10.25 -4.07 -5.59
C GLU A 79 -8.93 -4.86 -5.62
N ALA A 80 -7.79 -4.17 -5.61
CA ALA A 80 -6.47 -4.79 -5.66
C ALA A 80 -6.17 -5.69 -4.44
N LEU A 81 -6.58 -5.27 -3.24
CA LEU A 81 -6.45 -6.08 -2.02
C LEU A 81 -7.29 -7.35 -2.11
N THR A 82 -8.52 -7.25 -2.63
CA THR A 82 -9.43 -8.39 -2.78
C THR A 82 -8.91 -9.39 -3.81
N GLU A 83 -8.45 -8.91 -4.96
CA GLU A 83 -7.94 -9.76 -6.06
C GLU A 83 -6.68 -10.54 -5.68
N THR A 84 -5.86 -10.02 -4.77
CA THR A 84 -4.61 -10.66 -4.33
C THR A 84 -4.75 -11.41 -2.99
N ALA A 85 -5.92 -11.37 -2.35
CA ALA A 85 -6.10 -11.86 -0.97
C ALA A 85 -5.83 -13.36 -0.78
N ALA A 86 -6.06 -14.16 -1.84
CA ALA A 86 -5.87 -15.61 -1.84
C ALA A 86 -4.42 -16.03 -2.11
N ASN A 87 -3.54 -15.11 -2.49
CA ASN A 87 -2.14 -15.41 -2.76
C ASN A 87 -1.41 -15.78 -1.46
N THR A 88 -0.41 -16.66 -1.58
CA THR A 88 0.29 -17.26 -0.44
C THR A 88 1.81 -17.08 -0.48
N GLY A 89 2.33 -16.39 -1.48
CA GLY A 89 3.75 -16.09 -1.61
C GLY A 89 4.13 -14.82 -0.85
N LEU A 90 4.95 -13.97 -1.47
CA LEU A 90 5.42 -12.72 -0.87
C LEU A 90 4.25 -11.86 -0.37
N ASN A 91 4.33 -11.39 0.87
CA ASN A 91 3.47 -10.36 1.42
C ASN A 91 4.08 -9.00 1.09
N LEU A 92 3.48 -8.29 0.12
CA LEU A 92 3.86 -6.93 -0.23
C LEU A 92 3.01 -5.95 0.59
N ILE A 93 3.64 -5.19 1.48
CA ILE A 93 2.95 -4.21 2.34
C ILE A 93 3.25 -2.80 1.84
N MET A 94 2.22 -2.09 1.43
CA MET A 94 2.32 -0.68 1.05
C MET A 94 1.99 0.20 2.25
N ALA A 95 2.95 0.98 2.72
CA ALA A 95 2.72 1.98 3.74
C ALA A 95 2.28 3.30 3.07
N LEU A 96 0.98 3.60 3.18
CA LEU A 96 0.29 4.72 2.54
C LEU A 96 -0.26 5.66 3.60
N SER A 97 0.06 6.96 3.50
CA SER A 97 -0.29 7.93 4.54
C SER A 97 0.14 7.42 5.94
N TYR A 98 1.30 6.78 6.00
CA TYR A 98 1.75 6.05 7.18
C TYR A 98 2.66 6.90 8.06
N SER A 99 2.50 6.77 9.37
CA SER A 99 3.42 7.26 10.39
C SER A 99 3.41 6.31 11.58
N SER A 100 4.59 5.90 12.02
CA SER A 100 4.72 4.98 13.17
C SER A 100 4.21 5.60 14.47
N ARG A 101 4.36 6.93 14.65
CA ARG A 101 3.80 7.62 15.81
C ARG A 101 2.27 7.60 15.78
N TRP A 102 1.68 7.85 14.61
CA TRP A 102 0.23 7.77 14.44
C TRP A 102 -0.28 6.35 14.68
N GLU A 103 0.39 5.33 14.13
CA GLU A 103 0.02 3.93 14.31
C GLU A 103 0.04 3.51 15.79
N LEU A 104 1.10 3.86 16.53
CA LEU A 104 1.20 3.58 17.96
C LEU A 104 0.10 4.29 18.76
N VAL A 105 -0.20 5.55 18.45
CA VAL A 105 -1.30 6.29 19.09
C VAL A 105 -2.63 5.63 18.81
N ASN A 106 -2.89 5.22 17.57
CA ASN A 106 -4.14 4.58 17.19
C ASN A 106 -4.31 3.19 17.86
N ALA A 107 -3.22 2.41 17.94
CA ALA A 107 -3.22 1.14 18.64
C ALA A 107 -3.55 1.31 20.14
N VAL A 108 -2.95 2.29 20.81
CA VAL A 108 -3.24 2.56 22.23
C VAL A 108 -4.69 3.03 22.44
N LYS A 109 -5.24 3.86 21.53
CA LYS A 109 -6.66 4.25 21.59
C LYS A 109 -7.58 3.03 21.50
N ASN A 110 -7.36 2.15 20.52
CA ASN A 110 -8.17 0.94 20.34
C ASN A 110 -8.06 -0.05 21.52
N ILE A 111 -6.94 -0.06 22.24
CA ILE A 111 -6.76 -0.89 23.45
C ILE A 111 -7.52 -0.30 24.65
N ALA A 112 -7.65 1.03 24.71
CA ALA A 112 -8.27 1.74 25.82
C ALA A 112 -9.80 1.88 25.69
N GLU A 113 -10.34 1.68 24.49
CA GLU A 113 -11.79 1.55 24.21
C GLU A 113 -12.37 0.24 24.76
#